data_AF-A0A6N8FS33-F1
#
_entry.id   AF-A0A6N8FS33-F1
#
_cell.length_a   1.000
_cell.length_b   1.000
_cell.length_c   1.000
_cell.angle_alpha   90.00
_cell.angle_beta   90.00
_cell.angle_gamma   90.00
#
_symmetry.space_group_name_H-M   'P 1'
#
loop_
_entity.id
_entity.type
_entity.pdbx_description
1 polymer ?
#
loop_
_entity_poly.entity_id
_entity_poly.type
_entity_poly.pdbx_seq_one_letter_code
_entity_poly.pdbx_strand_id
1 'polypeptide(L)' 'ATETEGTYDVLVNVDGGGFTGQAGAIRHGIARALLEADPEYRASLKREGFLTRDARMKERKKYGLKGARRAPQFSKR' A
#
# COMPACT_ATOMS: atom_id res chain seq x y z
N ALA A 1 -10.03 6.58 -15.14
CA ALA A 1 -8.89 5.84 -15.73
C ALA A 1 -9.33 4.59 -16.49
N THR A 2 -10.33 3.82 -16.02
CA THR A 2 -10.90 2.68 -16.76
C THR A 2 -12.38 2.84 -17.12
N GLU A 3 -13.04 3.92 -16.69
CA GLU A 3 -14.48 4.21 -16.98
C GLU A 3 -15.44 3.06 -16.62
N THR A 4 -15.00 2.12 -15.78
CA THR A 4 -15.75 0.94 -15.33
C THR A 4 -16.46 1.18 -13.99
N GLU A 5 -16.85 2.42 -13.72
CA GLU A 5 -17.60 2.76 -12.52
C GLU A 5 -19.03 2.24 -12.66
N GLY A 6 -19.45 1.35 -11.75
CA GLY A 6 -20.79 0.76 -11.75
C GLY A 6 -20.99 -0.50 -12.59
N THR A 7 -19.95 -0.97 -13.30
CA THR A 7 -20.00 -2.26 -14.04
C THR A 7 -19.61 -3.47 -13.21
N TYR A 8 -18.90 -3.28 -12.09
CA TYR A 8 -18.40 -4.36 -11.25
C TYR A 8 -18.84 -4.19 -9.80
N ASP A 9 -19.39 -5.27 -9.23
CA ASP A 9 -19.58 -5.38 -7.78
C ASP A 9 -18.30 -5.86 -7.12
N VAL A 10 -17.87 -5.15 -6.07
CA VAL A 10 -16.62 -5.46 -5.36
C VAL A 10 -16.93 -5.88 -3.94
N LEU A 11 -16.75 -7.17 -3.66
CA LEU A 11 -16.78 -7.73 -2.30
C LEU A 11 -15.33 -7.95 -1.82
N VAL A 12 -14.96 -7.33 -0.70
CA VAL A 12 -13.58 -7.39 -0.20
C VAL A 12 -13.56 -7.78 1.27
N ASN A 13 -12.74 -8.78 1.59
CA ASN A 13 -12.37 -9.13 2.96
C ASN A 13 -10.95 -8.63 3.22
N VAL A 14 -10.76 -7.86 4.29
CA VAL A 14 -9.45 -7.36 4.72
C VAL A 14 -9.27 -7.60 6.22
N ASP A 15 -8.08 -8.10 6.58
CA ASP A 15 -7.73 -8.42 7.96
C ASP A 15 -6.41 -7.74 8.36
N GLY A 16 -6.36 -7.24 9.60
CA GLY A 16 -5.18 -6.61 10.19
C GLY A 16 -4.88 -5.19 9.69
N GLY A 17 -3.79 -4.61 10.21
CA GLY A 17 -3.36 -3.26 9.86
C GLY A 17 -4.23 -2.15 10.47
N GLY A 18 -4.37 -1.04 9.75
CA GLY A 18 -5.26 0.08 10.12
C GLY A 18 -5.91 0.66 8.87
N PHE A 19 -6.85 1.61 9.02
CA PHE A 19 -7.73 2.08 7.95
C PHE A 19 -6.99 2.49 6.66
N THR A 20 -5.90 3.26 6.78
CA THR A 20 -5.13 3.72 5.61
C THR A 20 -4.38 2.58 4.92
N GLY A 21 -3.86 1.61 5.68
CA GLY A 21 -3.20 0.43 5.15
C GLY A 21 -4.19 -0.52 4.45
N GLN A 22 -5.37 -0.70 5.04
CA GLN A 22 -6.46 -1.49 4.45
C GLN A 22 -6.95 -0.84 3.15
N ALA A 23 -7.20 0.47 3.11
CA ALA A 23 -7.58 1.17 1.88
C ALA A 23 -6.53 0.99 0.77
N GLY A 24 -5.23 1.05 1.11
CA GLY A 24 -4.15 0.78 0.18
C GLY A 24 -4.14 -0.67 -0.34
N ALA A 25 -4.42 -1.64 0.53
CA ALA A 25 -4.52 -3.05 0.17
C ALA A 25 -5.72 -3.34 -0.74
N ILE A 26 -6.89 -2.79 -0.42
CA ILE A 26 -8.12 -2.91 -1.23
C ILE A 26 -7.87 -2.36 -2.63
N ARG A 27 -7.32 -1.15 -2.74
CA ARG A 27 -7.00 -0.53 -4.03
C ARG A 27 -6.05 -1.39 -4.87
N HIS A 28 -5.02 -1.96 -4.25
CA HIS A 28 -4.08 -2.83 -4.96
C HIS A 28 -4.71 -4.16 -5.39
N GLY A 29 -5.63 -4.71 -4.58
CA GLY A 29 -6.42 -5.89 -4.91
C GLY A 29 -7.34 -5.65 -6.12
N ILE A 30 -8.09 -4.55 -6.12
CA ILE A 30 -8.97 -4.16 -7.24
C ILE A 30 -8.16 -3.99 -8.54
N ALA A 31 -6.99 -3.34 -8.47
CA ALA A 31 -6.13 -3.17 -9.64
C ALA A 31 -5.63 -4.49 -10.23
N ARG A 32 -5.43 -5.53 -9.40
CA ARG A 32 -5.08 -6.88 -9.87
C ARG A 32 -6.28 -7.62 -10.45
N ALA A 33 -7.45 -7.51 -9.83
CA ALA A 33 -8.68 -8.10 -10.34
C ALA A 33 -9.05 -7.53 -11.73
N LEU A 34 -8.89 -6.21 -11.93
CA LEU A 34 -9.12 -5.58 -13.23
C LEU A 34 -8.14 -6.06 -14.32
N LEU A 35 -6.90 -6.41 -13.96
CA LEU A 35 -5.96 -6.99 -14.91
C LEU A 35 -6.33 -8.40 -15.34
N GLU A 36 -6.96 -9.18 -14.46
CA GLU A 36 -7.46 -10.52 -14.80
C GLU A 36 -8.71 -10.46 -15.67
N ALA A 37 -9.54 -9.43 -15.48
CA ALA A 37 -10.72 -9.19 -16.31
C ALA A 37 -10.35 -8.75 -17.73
N ASP A 38 -9.41 -7.80 -17.86
CA ASP A 38 -8.92 -7.35 -19.16
C ASP A 38 -7.44 -6.92 -19.08
N PRO A 39 -6.54 -7.60 -19.84
CA PRO A 39 -5.13 -7.27 -19.85
C PRO A 39 -4.79 -5.91 -20.49
N GLU A 40 -5.69 -5.30 -21.26
CA GLU A 40 -5.47 -4.00 -21.91
C GLU A 40 -5.34 -2.85 -20.90
N TYR A 41 -5.96 -2.98 -19.72
CA TYR A 41 -5.89 -1.97 -18.66
C TYR A 41 -4.51 -1.85 -18.02
N ARG A 42 -3.56 -2.75 -18.31
CA ARG A 42 -2.22 -2.73 -17.73
C ARG A 42 -1.46 -1.43 -17.99
N ALA A 43 -1.55 -0.88 -19.19
CA ALA A 43 -0.82 0.34 -19.53
C ALA A 43 -1.33 1.54 -18.70
N SER A 44 -2.64 1.70 -18.61
CA SER A 44 -3.31 2.76 -17.84
C SER A 44 -3.07 2.61 -16.33
N LEU A 45 -3.24 1.40 -15.78
CA LEU A 45 -3.05 1.13 -14.35
C LEU A 45 -1.58 1.28 -13.91
N LYS A 46 -0.63 0.94 -14.79
CA LYS A 46 0.80 1.14 -14.52
C LYS A 46 1.17 2.61 -14.51
N ARG A 47 0.61 3.40 -15.43
CA ARG A 47 0.85 4.85 -15.52
C ARG A 47 0.35 5.58 -14.27
N GLU A 48 -0.80 5.18 -13.75
CA GLU A 48 -1.40 5.69 -12.51
C GLU A 48 -0.75 5.14 -11.23
N GLY A 49 0.13 4.14 -11.33
CA GLY A 49 0.88 3.59 -10.20
C GLY A 49 0.12 2.60 -9.32
N PHE A 50 -1.06 2.11 -9.73
CA PHE A 50 -1.87 1.18 -8.93
C PHE A 50 -1.30 -0.24 -8.84
N LEU A 51 -0.41 -0.60 -9.77
CA LEU A 51 0.23 -1.93 -9.81
C LEU A 51 1.45 -2.06 -8.89
N THR A 52 1.97 -0.96 -8.35
CA THR A 52 3.16 -1.00 -7.49
C THR A 52 2.72 -1.19 -6.04
N ARG A 53 3.20 -2.26 -5.39
CA ARG A 53 2.98 -2.46 -3.96
C ARG A 53 3.81 -1.45 -3.15
N ASP A 54 3.19 -0.79 -2.19
CA ASP A 54 3.90 0.02 -1.21
C ASP A 54 4.74 -0.89 -0.28
N ALA A 55 6.07 -0.78 -0.40
CA ALA A 55 7.02 -1.58 0.37
C ALA A 55 7.34 -1.00 1.76
N ARG A 56 6.79 0.18 2.11
CA ARG A 56 7.07 0.82 3.40
C ARG A 56 6.59 -0.05 4.56
N MET A 57 7.46 -0.23 5.54
CA MET A 57 7.19 -1.00 6.75
C MET A 57 7.72 -0.24 7.96
N LYS A 58 7.07 -0.43 9.12
CA LYS A 58 7.55 0.14 10.38
C LYS A 58 8.93 -0.44 10.72
N GLU A 59 9.94 0.42 10.77
CA GLU A 59 11.27 0.03 11.24
C GLU A 59 11.21 -0.40 12.72
N ARG A 60 11.92 -1.49 13.06
CA ARG A 60 12.02 -1.95 14.44
C ARG A 60 12.83 -0.97 15.30
N LYS A 61 12.60 -0.99 16.62
CA LYS A 61 13.45 -0.30 17.59
C LYS A 61 14.84 -0.95 17.62
N LYS A 62 15.89 -0.16 17.48
CA LYS A 62 17.29 -0.61 17.61
C LYS A 62 17.78 -0.40 19.04
N TYR A 63 18.72 -1.22 19.50
CA TYR A 63 19.29 -1.09 20.85
C TYR A 63 20.03 0.24 21.00
N GLY A 64 20.05 0.79 22.22
CA GLY A 64 20.65 2.09 22.51
C GLY A 64 19.86 3.31 22.00
N LEU A 65 18.83 3.12 21.18
CA LEU A 65 17.95 4.18 20.68
C LEU A 65 16.60 4.19 21.42
N LYS A 66 16.00 5.38 21.55
CA LYS A 66 14.64 5.57 22.11
C LYS A 66 13.55 5.07 21.15
N GLY A 67 13.83 4.98 19.84
CA GLY A 67 12.93 4.46 18.81
C GLY A 67 13.71 3.76 17.68
N ALA A 68 13.18 3.73 16.46
CA ALA A 68 13.89 3.17 15.30
C ALA A 68 15.18 3.94 14.98
N ARG A 69 15.12 5.28 15.07
CA ARG A 69 16.25 6.19 14.75
C ARG A 69 16.54 7.23 15.83
N ARG A 70 15.61 7.48 16.76
CA ARG A 70 15.74 8.55 17.79
C ARG A 70 16.81 8.19 18.81
N ALA A 71 17.96 8.85 18.76
CA ALA A 71 19.03 8.71 19.74
C ALA A 71 18.74 9.49 21.03
N PRO A 72 19.28 9.07 22.19
CA PRO A 72 19.37 9.93 23.36
C PRO A 72 20.30 11.12 23.08
N GLN A 73 20.16 12.21 23.87
CA GLN A 73 21.03 13.37 23.74
C GLN A 73 22.46 12.97 24.11
N PHE A 74 23.41 13.27 23.22
CA PHE A 74 24.84 13.07 23.47
C PHE A 74 25.39 14.25 24.29
N SER A 75 26.05 13.97 25.42
CA SER A 75 26.82 14.97 26.17
C SER A 75 28.30 14.85 25.80
N LYS A 76 28.82 15.84 25.07
CA LYS A 76 30.26 15.96 24.84
C LYS A 76 30.92 16.54 26.09
N ARG A 77 32.02 15.94 26.54
CA ARG A 77 32.92 16.49 27.56
C ARG A 77 34.09 17.19 26.89
#